data_AF-A0A1G0PG98-F1
#
_entry.id   AF-A0A1G0PG98-F1
#
_cell.length_a   1.000
_cell.length_b   1.000
_cell.length_c   1.000
_cell.angle_alpha   90.00
_cell.angle_beta   90.00
_cell.angle_gamma   90.00
#
_symmetry.space_group_name_H-M   'P 1'
#
loop_
_entity.id
_entity.type
_entity.pdbx_description
1 polymer ?
#
loop_
_entity_poly.entity_id
_entity_poly.type
_entity_poly.pdbx_seq_one_letter_code
_entity_poly.pdbx_strand_id
1 'polypeptide(L)'
;NFINARYLASAVFLFIAIFAAIFSLTNDSIPIYANSKLLLSPNQPVGEAKGIYLGRVVWVWDSSSTNENIPRDTTKIKDQIFGEGWFLPKHTNMDVVNTMVSDAVKKLTEKKTISEAWDALFKHFNQNHGKGNVGYQEGEKIFIRTNQVSASGGTYDNSTFEIKNQNRYGMAETSPQVVLAILRQLVNEYGVKQENISIGDPMKHMFKHVFDMWRNEFPNIVCLDTDARLGRTAPVSSADPAIYYSDRGKVLKTGGTTGDPVTSDYFPTVITEADYLINIPSMKAHARGGVTLTAKLHFGSNLRGSASHLHGGLVAPDKMSTTSTLRPGYGLYRVQVDLMGSEKLGGKTVLFLVDALWAGSEANDPPRKFSIPPFNNDWTSSVFVSQDQVAIESVCFDFLKAEFTENNPYGSYPQIEGADDYILQAADSNYWPTDIKYDPENDGTTIGSLGVCEHWNNVEEKKYSRNLNIGEGIELIFIEKKTTSIEDIDIPAAFMLYQNYPNPFNPTTNISFTIPRSGNAALKIYDVLGKEVATLFNGEAEAGKLYNLKFDASRFASGVYISRLEFDNHQLTKKMVLMK
;
A
#
# COMPACT_ATOMS: atom_id res chain seq x y z
N ASN A 1 -33.74 56.61 1.47
CA ASN A 1 -33.61 55.43 2.36
C ASN A 1 -33.43 54.08 1.67
N PHE A 2 -34.02 53.81 0.50
CA PHE A 2 -33.84 52.51 -0.19
C PHE A 2 -32.44 52.29 -0.81
N ILE A 3 -31.81 53.36 -1.31
CA ILE A 3 -30.50 53.30 -1.96
C ILE A 3 -29.38 52.96 -0.94
N ASN A 4 -29.41 53.56 0.24
CA ASN A 4 -28.42 53.29 1.30
C ASN A 4 -28.52 51.86 1.86
N ALA A 5 -29.73 51.28 1.90
CA ALA A 5 -29.94 49.90 2.32
C ALA A 5 -29.35 48.89 1.32
N ARG A 6 -29.40 49.20 0.01
CA ARG A 6 -28.80 48.36 -1.05
C ARG A 6 -27.27 48.36 -0.99
N TYR A 7 -26.65 49.52 -0.77
CA TYR A 7 -25.20 49.59 -0.61
C TYR A 7 -24.71 48.89 0.65
N LEU A 8 -25.45 48.99 1.75
CA LEU A 8 -25.13 48.27 2.99
C LEU A 8 -25.25 46.75 2.80
N ALA A 9 -26.32 46.28 2.15
CA ALA A 9 -26.49 44.86 1.85
C ALA A 9 -25.37 44.34 0.92
N SER A 10 -25.04 45.07 -0.15
CA SER A 10 -23.93 44.70 -1.04
C SER A 10 -22.58 44.67 -0.32
N ALA A 11 -22.32 45.61 0.59
CA ALA A 11 -21.09 45.61 1.39
C ALA A 11 -21.03 44.39 2.33
N VAL A 12 -22.14 44.00 2.96
CA VAL A 12 -22.21 42.81 3.81
C VAL A 12 -22.01 41.54 3.00
N PHE A 13 -22.65 41.40 1.83
CA PHE A 13 -22.43 40.24 0.95
C PHE A 13 -21.00 40.16 0.42
N LEU A 14 -20.38 41.30 0.10
CA LEU A 14 -18.98 41.34 -0.31
C LEU A 14 -18.05 40.94 0.86
N PHE A 15 -18.34 41.38 2.08
CA PHE A 15 -17.58 41.00 3.26
C PHE A 15 -17.72 39.51 3.57
N ILE A 16 -18.93 38.95 3.45
CA ILE A 16 -19.18 37.50 3.60
C ILE A 16 -18.47 36.71 2.50
N ALA A 17 -18.48 37.18 1.25
CA ALA A 17 -17.80 36.52 0.14
C ALA A 17 -16.27 36.55 0.30
N ILE A 18 -15.70 37.68 0.74
CA ILE A 18 -14.27 37.82 1.05
C ILE A 18 -13.91 36.94 2.25
N PHE A 19 -14.72 36.94 3.30
CA PHE A 19 -14.50 36.11 4.48
C PHE A 19 -14.62 34.62 4.14
N ALA A 20 -15.60 34.22 3.32
CA ALA A 20 -15.76 32.86 2.82
C ALA A 20 -14.60 32.46 1.89
N ALA A 21 -14.09 33.37 1.05
CA ALA A 21 -12.92 33.13 0.21
C ALA A 21 -11.65 32.99 1.05
N ILE A 22 -11.41 33.87 2.04
CA ILE A 22 -10.27 33.78 2.96
C ILE A 22 -10.36 32.52 3.83
N PHE A 23 -11.55 32.20 4.35
CA PHE A 23 -11.80 30.98 5.11
C PHE A 23 -11.57 29.73 4.23
N SER A 24 -12.04 29.74 2.97
CA SER A 24 -11.80 28.65 2.02
C SER A 24 -10.33 28.54 1.60
N LEU A 25 -9.57 29.64 1.60
CA LEU A 25 -8.13 29.65 1.31
C LEU A 25 -7.27 29.24 2.52
N THR A 26 -7.82 29.28 3.74
CA THR A 26 -7.07 29.01 4.99
C THR A 26 -7.38 27.65 5.62
N ASN A 27 -8.42 26.93 5.19
CA ASN A 27 -8.89 25.71 5.88
C ASN A 27 -8.53 24.36 5.23
N ASP A 28 -7.73 24.34 4.16
CA ASP A 28 -7.45 23.08 3.43
C ASP A 28 -6.01 23.00 2.89
N SER A 29 -5.01 23.55 3.59
CA SER A 29 -3.62 23.27 3.23
C SER A 29 -3.21 21.89 3.76
N ILE A 30 -2.97 20.95 2.84
CA ILE A 30 -2.25 19.72 3.15
C ILE A 30 -0.87 20.13 3.69
N PRO A 31 -0.45 19.68 4.87
CA PRO A 31 0.87 20.01 5.40
C PRO A 31 1.99 19.54 4.47
N ILE A 32 2.90 20.46 4.14
CA ILE A 32 4.08 20.20 3.31
C ILE A 32 5.31 20.36 4.19
N TYR A 33 6.10 19.29 4.31
CA TYR A 33 7.43 19.29 4.90
C TYR A 33 8.48 19.29 3.79
N ALA A 34 9.53 20.08 4.01
CA ALA A 34 10.73 20.04 3.19
C ALA A 34 11.40 18.66 3.29
N ASN A 35 12.19 18.30 2.27
CA ASN A 35 12.91 17.03 2.23
C ASN A 35 13.84 16.89 3.44
N SER A 36 13.42 16.11 4.43
CA SER A 36 14.23 15.89 5.64
C SER A 36 15.42 15.00 5.34
N LYS A 37 16.56 15.36 5.94
CA LYS A 37 17.78 14.56 5.88
C LYS A 37 17.63 13.35 6.82
N LEU A 38 17.93 12.17 6.29
CA LEU A 38 18.02 10.94 7.10
C LEU A 38 19.26 10.97 7.97
N LEU A 39 19.20 10.34 9.15
CA LEU A 39 20.33 10.30 10.07
C LEU A 39 21.50 9.49 9.48
N LEU A 40 21.17 8.34 8.89
CA LEU A 40 22.14 7.50 8.19
C LEU A 40 22.42 8.06 6.79
N SER A 41 23.69 7.97 6.39
CA SER A 41 24.03 8.14 4.98
C SER A 41 23.53 6.92 4.18
N PRO A 42 23.27 7.07 2.87
CA PRO A 42 22.99 5.93 2.00
C PRO A 42 23.98 4.78 2.19
N ASN A 43 23.46 3.55 2.15
CA ASN A 43 24.24 2.30 2.26
C ASN A 43 25.08 2.15 3.55
N GLN A 44 24.60 2.72 4.65
CA GLN A 44 25.21 2.60 5.97
C GLN A 44 24.39 1.63 6.86
N PRO A 45 24.66 0.31 6.82
CA PRO A 45 23.89 -0.66 7.60
C PRO A 45 24.10 -0.52 9.11
N VAL A 46 22.99 -0.63 9.84
CA VAL A 46 22.90 -0.62 11.30
C VAL A 46 21.99 -1.76 11.75
N GLY A 47 22.36 -2.46 12.83
CA GLY A 47 21.62 -3.61 13.34
C GLY A 47 22.08 -4.94 12.74
N GLU A 48 21.32 -6.00 13.01
CA GLU A 48 21.65 -7.37 12.64
C GLU A 48 20.62 -7.92 11.66
N ALA A 49 21.06 -8.21 10.44
CA ALA A 49 20.22 -8.77 9.40
C ALA A 49 19.62 -10.13 9.82
N LYS A 50 18.33 -10.37 9.54
CA LYS A 50 17.57 -11.59 9.92
C LYS A 50 17.01 -12.33 8.70
N GLY A 51 16.52 -13.55 8.92
CA GLY A 51 15.86 -14.40 7.91
C GLY A 51 16.75 -15.54 7.36
N ILE A 52 16.15 -16.47 6.60
CA ILE A 52 16.89 -17.57 5.92
C ILE A 52 18.04 -17.01 5.08
N TYR A 53 17.77 -15.90 4.38
CA TYR A 53 18.77 -15.07 3.74
C TYR A 53 18.75 -13.72 4.45
N LEU A 54 19.84 -13.43 5.16
CA LEU A 54 19.93 -12.28 6.06
C LEU A 54 19.57 -10.98 5.33
N GLY A 55 18.69 -10.15 5.90
CA GLY A 55 18.37 -8.82 5.38
C GLY A 55 17.71 -8.80 4.01
N ARG A 56 17.24 -9.96 3.51
CA ARG A 56 16.64 -10.07 2.19
C ARG A 56 15.23 -9.48 2.19
N VAL A 57 14.98 -8.60 1.23
CA VAL A 57 13.63 -8.14 0.87
C VAL A 57 13.40 -8.50 -0.60
N VAL A 58 12.34 -9.26 -0.87
CA VAL A 58 11.94 -9.56 -2.26
C VAL A 58 10.83 -8.60 -2.67
N TRP A 59 11.06 -7.86 -3.74
CA TRP A 59 10.09 -6.97 -4.36
C TRP A 59 9.68 -7.54 -5.72
N VAL A 60 8.40 -7.88 -5.87
CA VAL A 60 7.82 -8.32 -7.14
C VAL A 60 6.92 -7.21 -7.66
N TRP A 61 7.16 -6.80 -8.91
CA TRP A 61 6.36 -5.79 -9.61
C TRP A 61 5.82 -6.37 -10.93
N ASP A 62 4.50 -6.27 -11.12
CA ASP A 62 3.81 -6.64 -12.35
C ASP A 62 2.67 -5.66 -12.61
N SER A 63 2.85 -4.76 -13.58
CA SER A 63 1.83 -3.73 -13.88
C SER A 63 0.50 -4.32 -14.36
N SER A 64 0.46 -5.58 -14.81
CA SER A 64 -0.78 -6.25 -15.22
C SER A 64 -1.62 -6.77 -14.05
N SER A 65 -1.09 -6.69 -12.81
CA SER A 65 -1.82 -7.07 -11.59
C SER A 65 -2.95 -6.11 -11.25
N THR A 66 -2.87 -4.85 -11.71
CA THR A 66 -3.87 -3.82 -11.44
C THR A 66 -4.41 -3.22 -12.74
N ASN A 67 -5.66 -2.76 -12.71
CA ASN A 67 -6.26 -2.06 -13.83
C ASN A 67 -5.83 -0.58 -13.81
N GLU A 68 -4.90 -0.22 -14.68
CA GLU A 68 -4.39 1.15 -14.85
C GLU A 68 -5.47 2.18 -15.24
N ASN A 69 -6.61 1.72 -15.78
CA ASN A 69 -7.66 2.51 -16.45
C ASN A 69 -8.96 2.64 -15.63
N ILE A 70 -8.91 2.47 -14.30
CA ILE A 70 -10.10 2.68 -13.45
C ILE A 70 -10.70 4.08 -13.72
N PRO A 71 -11.99 4.17 -14.12
CA PRO A 71 -12.63 5.46 -14.40
C PRO A 71 -12.58 6.39 -13.18
N ARG A 72 -12.18 7.65 -13.43
CA ARG A 72 -12.17 8.71 -12.41
C ARG A 72 -13.44 9.55 -12.55
N ASP A 73 -14.19 9.73 -11.46
CA ASP A 73 -15.26 10.73 -11.39
C ASP A 73 -14.60 12.09 -11.08
N THR A 74 -14.55 12.96 -12.09
CA THR A 74 -13.90 14.27 -12.03
C THR A 74 -14.83 15.38 -11.50
N THR A 75 -16.06 15.06 -11.09
CA THR A 75 -17.08 16.06 -10.72
C THR A 75 -17.11 16.45 -9.24
N LYS A 76 -16.30 15.82 -8.38
CA LYS A 76 -16.25 16.10 -6.94
C LYS A 76 -14.97 16.89 -6.57
N ILE A 77 -15.15 17.95 -5.77
CA ILE A 77 -14.22 19.09 -5.56
C ILE A 77 -12.93 18.76 -4.77
N LYS A 78 -12.78 17.54 -4.28
CA LYS A 78 -11.51 16.97 -3.83
C LYS A 78 -11.44 15.57 -4.41
N ASP A 79 -10.25 15.06 -4.73
CA ASP A 79 -9.94 13.76 -5.34
C ASP A 79 -10.57 12.53 -4.64
N GLN A 80 -11.90 12.47 -4.56
CA GLN A 80 -12.74 11.34 -4.20
C GLN A 80 -12.77 10.39 -5.40
N ILE A 81 -11.58 9.95 -5.79
CA ILE A 81 -11.34 8.93 -6.81
C ILE A 81 -11.70 7.60 -6.17
N PHE A 82 -12.98 7.36 -6.04
CA PHE A 82 -13.51 6.11 -5.53
C PHE A 82 -13.90 5.17 -6.68
N GLY A 83 -14.01 5.71 -7.89
CA GLY A 83 -14.32 4.96 -9.11
C GLY A 83 -15.43 3.95 -8.85
N GLU A 84 -15.23 2.73 -9.33
CA GLU A 84 -16.08 1.59 -9.00
C GLU A 84 -15.56 0.80 -7.77
N GLY A 85 -14.37 1.13 -7.26
CA GLY A 85 -13.70 0.48 -6.12
C GLY A 85 -12.55 -0.41 -6.54
N TRP A 86 -11.31 -0.02 -6.24
CA TRP A 86 -10.07 -0.74 -6.63
C TRP A 86 -10.04 -2.21 -6.18
N PHE A 87 -10.71 -2.51 -5.06
CA PHE A 87 -10.77 -3.83 -4.43
C PHE A 87 -11.62 -4.85 -5.21
N LEU A 88 -12.39 -4.41 -6.21
CA LEU A 88 -13.24 -5.31 -6.99
C LEU A 88 -12.40 -6.27 -7.86
N PRO A 89 -12.84 -7.52 -8.07
CA PRO A 89 -12.14 -8.50 -8.90
C PRO A 89 -11.82 -8.03 -10.34
N LYS A 90 -12.65 -7.18 -10.93
CA LYS A 90 -12.41 -6.62 -12.28
C LYS A 90 -11.24 -5.63 -12.37
N HIS A 91 -10.70 -5.21 -11.24
CA HIS A 91 -9.61 -4.23 -11.19
C HIS A 91 -8.29 -4.81 -10.67
N THR A 92 -8.31 -6.00 -10.08
CA THR A 92 -7.10 -6.68 -9.60
C THR A 92 -7.06 -8.08 -10.20
N ASN A 93 -6.07 -8.36 -11.04
CA ASN A 93 -5.93 -9.65 -11.71
C ASN A 93 -5.41 -10.72 -10.74
N MET A 94 -6.31 -11.60 -10.31
CA MET A 94 -6.01 -12.61 -9.30
C MET A 94 -4.92 -13.60 -9.73
N ASP A 95 -4.85 -13.99 -11.01
CA ASP A 95 -3.87 -14.96 -11.49
C ASP A 95 -2.45 -14.39 -11.47
N VAL A 96 -2.33 -13.11 -11.84
CA VAL A 96 -1.08 -12.36 -11.73
C VAL A 96 -0.69 -12.23 -10.26
N VAL A 97 -1.63 -11.84 -9.37
CA VAL A 97 -1.36 -11.72 -7.92
C VAL A 97 -0.91 -13.05 -7.31
N ASN A 98 -1.54 -14.19 -7.67
CA ASN A 98 -1.09 -15.52 -7.22
C ASN A 98 0.37 -15.78 -7.62
N THR A 99 0.71 -15.47 -8.88
CA THR A 99 2.06 -15.65 -9.41
C THR A 99 3.07 -14.75 -8.69
N MET A 100 2.72 -13.47 -8.48
CA MET A 100 3.59 -12.52 -7.78
C MET A 100 3.89 -12.96 -6.35
N VAL A 101 2.86 -13.33 -5.56
CA VAL A 101 3.04 -13.78 -4.17
C VAL A 101 3.80 -15.11 -4.14
N SER A 102 3.51 -16.03 -5.07
CA SER A 102 4.23 -17.31 -5.20
C SER A 102 5.73 -17.08 -5.45
N ASP A 103 6.06 -16.24 -6.44
CA ASP A 103 7.43 -15.95 -6.80
C ASP A 103 8.18 -15.21 -5.70
N ALA A 104 7.50 -14.31 -4.98
CA ALA A 104 8.09 -13.62 -3.85
C ALA A 104 8.50 -14.60 -2.73
N VAL A 105 7.61 -15.50 -2.32
CA VAL A 105 7.84 -16.48 -1.26
C VAL A 105 8.90 -17.53 -1.66
N LYS A 106 8.82 -18.04 -2.89
CA LYS A 106 9.86 -18.94 -3.44
C LYS A 106 11.22 -18.27 -3.49
N LYS A 107 11.29 -17.02 -3.95
CA LYS A 107 12.57 -16.30 -4.06
C LYS A 107 13.14 -15.92 -2.71
N LEU A 108 12.29 -15.58 -1.74
CA LEU A 108 12.72 -15.30 -0.37
C LEU A 108 13.43 -16.49 0.26
N THR A 109 13.04 -17.71 -0.13
CA THR A 109 13.53 -18.97 0.45
C THR A 109 14.46 -19.78 -0.47
N GLU A 110 14.67 -19.31 -1.71
CA GLU A 110 15.31 -20.04 -2.83
C GLU A 110 14.76 -21.46 -3.03
N LYS A 111 13.47 -21.66 -2.80
CA LYS A 111 12.78 -22.93 -3.02
C LYS A 111 12.07 -22.95 -4.36
N LYS A 112 11.92 -24.16 -4.92
CA LYS A 112 11.31 -24.36 -6.24
C LYS A 112 9.80 -24.44 -6.16
N THR A 113 9.28 -25.05 -5.10
CA THR A 113 7.85 -25.21 -4.86
C THR A 113 7.41 -24.35 -3.67
N ILE A 114 6.12 -24.00 -3.64
CA ILE A 114 5.53 -23.24 -2.53
C ILE A 114 5.50 -24.05 -1.24
N SER A 115 5.21 -25.35 -1.33
CA SER A 115 5.21 -26.23 -0.17
C SER A 115 6.59 -26.26 0.52
N GLU A 116 7.67 -26.41 -0.25
CA GLU A 116 9.05 -26.33 0.28
C GLU A 116 9.40 -24.95 0.83
N ALA A 117 8.88 -23.87 0.22
CA ALA A 117 9.11 -22.52 0.66
C ALA A 117 8.48 -22.26 2.04
N TRP A 118 7.20 -22.62 2.23
CA TRP A 118 6.55 -22.51 3.53
C TRP A 118 7.19 -23.41 4.59
N ASP A 119 7.56 -24.64 4.23
CA ASP A 119 8.30 -25.52 5.14
C ASP A 119 9.60 -24.89 5.62
N ALA A 120 10.35 -24.24 4.73
CA ALA A 120 11.58 -23.54 5.07
C ALA A 120 11.33 -22.34 5.99
N LEU A 121 10.28 -21.55 5.74
CA LEU A 121 9.89 -20.42 6.59
C LEU A 121 9.57 -20.87 8.02
N PHE A 122 8.73 -21.91 8.17
CA PHE A 122 8.37 -22.45 9.48
C PHE A 122 9.56 -23.11 10.18
N LYS A 123 10.39 -23.88 9.47
CA LYS A 123 11.61 -24.48 10.04
C LYS A 123 12.57 -23.43 10.55
N HIS A 124 12.84 -22.40 9.76
CA HIS A 124 13.71 -21.30 10.18
C HIS A 124 13.14 -20.60 11.42
N PHE A 125 11.85 -20.29 11.41
CA PHE A 125 11.18 -19.68 12.57
C PHE A 125 11.29 -20.60 13.80
N ASN A 126 10.90 -21.86 13.70
CA ASN A 126 10.88 -22.81 14.80
C ASN A 126 12.29 -23.07 15.39
N GLN A 127 13.33 -23.11 14.55
CA GLN A 127 14.72 -23.21 15.01
C GLN A 127 15.09 -22.01 15.89
N ASN A 128 14.75 -20.79 15.47
CA ASN A 128 15.04 -19.56 16.21
C ASN A 128 14.20 -19.39 17.48
N HIS A 129 13.13 -20.18 17.64
CA HIS A 129 12.25 -20.18 18.82
C HIS A 129 12.41 -21.45 19.68
N GLY A 130 13.51 -22.18 19.53
CA GLY A 130 13.81 -23.36 20.34
C GLY A 130 12.90 -24.57 20.11
N LYS A 131 12.03 -24.54 19.09
CA LYS A 131 11.19 -25.67 18.65
C LYS A 131 11.96 -26.66 17.77
N GLY A 132 13.19 -26.33 17.36
CA GLY A 132 14.06 -27.19 16.54
C GLY A 132 13.77 -27.11 15.04
N ASN A 133 14.39 -27.99 14.24
CA ASN A 133 14.27 -28.01 12.79
C ASN A 133 13.00 -28.75 12.30
N VAL A 134 11.84 -28.24 12.70
CA VAL A 134 10.53 -28.79 12.33
C VAL A 134 9.70 -27.73 11.62
N GLY A 135 8.94 -28.12 10.60
CA GLY A 135 7.97 -27.24 9.96
C GLY A 135 6.73 -27.06 10.82
N TYR A 136 5.65 -26.56 10.22
CA TYR A 136 4.33 -26.50 10.85
C TYR A 136 3.90 -27.88 11.37
N GLN A 137 3.34 -27.91 12.58
CA GLN A 137 2.76 -29.09 13.20
C GLN A 137 1.24 -28.98 13.23
N GLU A 138 0.57 -30.12 13.06
CA GLU A 138 -0.89 -30.17 13.05
C GLU A 138 -1.48 -29.60 14.35
N GLY A 139 -2.39 -28.63 14.20
CA GLY A 139 -3.05 -27.96 15.33
C GLY A 139 -2.43 -26.62 15.71
N GLU A 140 -1.23 -26.30 15.22
CA GLU A 140 -0.65 -24.96 15.43
C GLU A 140 -1.50 -23.89 14.73
N LYS A 141 -1.65 -22.73 15.38
CA LYS A 141 -2.56 -21.66 14.95
C LYS A 141 -1.82 -20.56 14.21
N ILE A 142 -2.39 -20.12 13.08
CA ILE A 142 -1.88 -19.01 12.28
C ILE A 142 -2.85 -17.82 12.36
N PHE A 143 -2.33 -16.64 12.67
CA PHE A 143 -3.08 -15.40 12.57
C PHE A 143 -2.55 -14.50 11.44
N ILE A 144 -3.40 -14.19 10.46
CA ILE A 144 -3.10 -13.27 9.36
C ILE A 144 -3.67 -11.90 9.70
N ARG A 145 -2.78 -10.94 9.99
CA ARG A 145 -3.15 -9.56 10.32
C ARG A 145 -3.27 -8.73 9.04
N THR A 146 -4.43 -8.10 8.82
CA THR A 146 -4.72 -7.28 7.63
C THR A 146 -5.16 -5.87 7.97
N ASN A 147 -4.82 -4.87 7.16
CA ASN A 147 -5.34 -3.52 7.34
C ASN A 147 -6.79 -3.40 6.83
N GLN A 148 -7.76 -3.09 7.70
CA GLN A 148 -9.20 -2.95 7.35
C GLN A 148 -9.83 -1.67 7.96
N VAL A 149 -9.06 -0.59 8.06
CA VAL A 149 -9.44 0.62 8.83
C VAL A 149 -10.66 1.35 8.24
N SER A 150 -10.97 1.13 6.95
CA SER A 150 -12.07 1.82 6.28
C SER A 150 -13.45 1.33 6.75
N ALA A 151 -13.56 0.09 7.23
CA ALA A 151 -14.76 -0.53 7.76
C ALA A 151 -15.08 0.00 9.19
N SER A 152 -15.55 1.23 9.23
CA SER A 152 -15.80 2.03 10.43
C SER A 152 -17.19 2.66 10.39
N GLY A 153 -17.65 3.23 11.51
CA GLY A 153 -19.02 3.73 11.67
C GLY A 153 -19.53 4.50 10.45
N GLY A 154 -20.62 4.00 9.87
CA GLY A 154 -21.31 4.61 8.73
C GLY A 154 -20.82 4.16 7.35
N THR A 155 -19.66 3.51 7.20
CA THR A 155 -19.11 3.11 5.88
C THR A 155 -19.65 1.80 5.33
N TYR A 156 -20.50 1.11 6.09
CA TYR A 156 -21.15 -0.13 5.70
C TYR A 156 -22.65 -0.11 6.04
N ASP A 157 -23.40 -1.01 5.41
CA ASP A 157 -24.74 -1.39 5.83
C ASP A 157 -24.69 -2.30 7.07
N ASN A 158 -25.40 -1.93 8.14
CA ASN A 158 -25.34 -2.64 9.43
C ASN A 158 -26.00 -4.04 9.40
N SER A 159 -26.80 -4.32 8.38
CA SER A 159 -27.49 -5.59 8.21
C SER A 159 -26.73 -6.55 7.28
N THR A 160 -26.02 -6.03 6.27
CA THR A 160 -25.33 -6.87 5.26
C THR A 160 -23.81 -6.77 5.30
N PHE A 161 -23.23 -5.77 5.95
CA PHE A 161 -21.81 -5.38 5.87
C PHE A 161 -21.34 -5.00 4.46
N GLU A 162 -22.26 -4.69 3.55
CA GLU A 162 -21.91 -4.12 2.25
C GLU A 162 -21.35 -2.72 2.44
N ILE A 163 -20.29 -2.41 1.70
CA ILE A 163 -19.69 -1.08 1.72
C ILE A 163 -20.67 -0.05 1.16
N LYS A 164 -20.77 1.11 1.82
CA LYS A 164 -21.55 2.25 1.34
C LYS A 164 -20.67 3.16 0.49
N ASN A 165 -21.13 3.49 -0.72
CA ASN A 165 -20.46 4.44 -1.59
C ASN A 165 -20.63 5.89 -1.08
N GLN A 166 -19.72 6.30 -0.19
CA GLN A 166 -19.70 7.61 0.46
C GLN A 166 -18.26 8.10 0.69
N ASN A 167 -18.06 9.13 1.50
CA ASN A 167 -16.78 9.86 1.70
C ASN A 167 -15.54 9.03 2.07
N ARG A 168 -15.68 7.76 2.47
CA ARG A 168 -14.58 6.84 2.83
C ARG A 168 -14.60 5.53 2.04
N TYR A 169 -15.38 5.46 0.97
CA TYR A 169 -15.39 4.30 0.07
C TYR A 169 -14.00 4.10 -0.53
N GLY A 170 -13.54 2.88 -0.80
CA GLY A 170 -12.30 2.69 -1.59
C GLY A 170 -11.02 3.31 -1.00
N MET A 171 -10.96 3.56 0.31
CA MET A 171 -9.69 3.85 1.00
C MET A 171 -8.66 2.76 0.68
N ALA A 172 -7.40 3.13 0.53
CA ALA A 172 -6.31 2.16 0.33
C ALA A 172 -6.15 1.32 1.61
N GLU A 173 -6.26 0.01 1.50
CA GLU A 173 -6.06 -0.94 2.59
C GLU A 173 -5.64 -2.31 2.03
N THR A 174 -5.53 -3.35 2.86
CA THR A 174 -4.99 -4.63 2.39
C THR A 174 -5.90 -5.24 1.33
N SER A 175 -5.34 -5.51 0.17
CA SER A 175 -6.02 -6.11 -0.98
C SER A 175 -6.50 -7.52 -0.63
N PRO A 176 -7.81 -7.81 -0.74
CA PRO A 176 -8.34 -9.14 -0.46
C PRO A 176 -7.67 -10.26 -1.28
N GLN A 177 -7.22 -9.93 -2.49
CA GLN A 177 -6.54 -10.82 -3.43
C GLN A 177 -5.17 -11.28 -2.92
N VAL A 178 -4.40 -10.41 -2.27
CA VAL A 178 -3.08 -10.77 -1.69
C VAL A 178 -3.27 -11.77 -0.56
N VAL A 179 -4.27 -11.55 0.29
CA VAL A 179 -4.60 -12.47 1.39
C VAL A 179 -5.13 -13.80 0.85
N LEU A 180 -5.98 -13.77 -0.18
CA LEU A 180 -6.47 -14.99 -0.83
C LEU A 180 -5.33 -15.83 -1.44
N ALA A 181 -4.31 -15.18 -2.02
CA ALA A 181 -3.13 -15.87 -2.53
C ALA A 181 -2.36 -16.58 -1.40
N ILE A 182 -2.20 -15.94 -0.23
CA ILE A 182 -1.59 -16.58 0.94
C ILE A 182 -2.44 -17.75 1.46
N LEU A 183 -3.76 -17.61 1.54
CA LEU A 183 -4.66 -18.69 1.96
C LEU A 183 -4.54 -19.91 1.03
N ARG A 184 -4.50 -19.69 -0.30
CA ARG A 184 -4.29 -20.76 -1.29
C ARG A 184 -2.98 -21.49 -1.07
N GLN A 185 -1.89 -20.76 -0.83
CA GLN A 185 -0.60 -21.39 -0.58
C GLN A 185 -0.60 -22.20 0.72
N LEU A 186 -1.08 -21.63 1.82
CA LEU A 186 -1.10 -22.30 3.12
C LEU A 186 -2.00 -23.53 3.12
N VAL A 187 -3.22 -23.41 2.60
CA VAL A 187 -4.23 -24.47 2.67
C VAL A 187 -4.03 -25.51 1.56
N ASN A 188 -3.93 -25.07 0.29
CA ASN A 188 -3.94 -25.99 -0.84
C ASN A 188 -2.56 -26.57 -1.17
N GLU A 189 -1.48 -25.77 -1.00
CA GLU A 189 -0.13 -26.19 -1.39
C GLU A 189 0.71 -26.72 -0.22
N TYR A 190 0.52 -26.18 0.99
CA TYR A 190 1.27 -26.60 2.17
C TYR A 190 0.48 -27.54 3.11
N GLY A 191 -0.85 -27.39 3.19
CA GLY A 191 -1.72 -28.30 3.93
C GLY A 191 -2.12 -27.84 5.33
N VAL A 192 -2.10 -26.54 5.62
CA VAL A 192 -2.64 -25.99 6.88
C VAL A 192 -4.16 -26.13 6.89
N LYS A 193 -4.71 -26.69 7.98
CA LYS A 193 -6.15 -26.78 8.15
C LYS A 193 -6.78 -25.41 8.29
N GLN A 194 -7.87 -25.16 7.58
CA GLN A 194 -8.54 -23.86 7.53
C GLN A 194 -8.96 -23.37 8.92
N GLU A 195 -9.47 -24.25 9.78
CA GLU A 195 -9.91 -23.93 11.14
C GLU A 195 -8.76 -23.43 12.05
N ASN A 196 -7.51 -23.66 11.67
CA ASN A 196 -6.34 -23.16 12.38
C ASN A 196 -5.88 -21.78 11.89
N ILE A 197 -6.56 -21.20 10.89
CA ILE A 197 -6.24 -19.90 10.33
C ILE A 197 -7.28 -18.87 10.76
N SER A 198 -6.84 -17.88 11.54
CA SER A 198 -7.61 -16.68 11.87
C SER A 198 -7.11 -15.48 11.06
N ILE A 199 -8.02 -14.59 10.67
CA ILE A 199 -7.71 -13.52 9.71
C ILE A 199 -8.55 -12.28 9.99
N GLY A 200 -7.92 -11.09 9.97
CA GLY A 200 -8.63 -9.81 9.98
C GLY A 200 -8.01 -8.71 10.84
N ASP A 201 -8.84 -7.72 11.15
CA ASP A 201 -8.55 -6.60 12.03
C ASP A 201 -9.36 -6.66 13.33
N PRO A 202 -8.73 -6.93 14.49
CA PRO A 202 -9.45 -7.03 15.76
C PRO A 202 -10.26 -5.79 16.16
N MET A 203 -9.95 -4.61 15.60
CA MET A 203 -10.63 -3.36 15.95
C MET A 203 -11.66 -2.92 14.91
N LYS A 204 -11.83 -3.65 13.81
CA LYS A 204 -12.65 -3.22 12.67
C LYS A 204 -13.65 -4.27 12.25
N HIS A 205 -14.65 -3.80 11.53
CA HIS A 205 -15.53 -4.68 10.79
C HIS A 205 -14.83 -5.17 9.52
N MET A 206 -15.35 -6.24 8.94
CA MET A 206 -14.95 -6.78 7.67
C MET A 206 -16.09 -6.62 6.67
N PHE A 207 -15.85 -5.89 5.59
CA PHE A 207 -16.85 -5.74 4.54
C PHE A 207 -17.22 -7.08 3.92
N LYS A 208 -18.48 -7.19 3.49
CA LYS A 208 -19.03 -8.39 2.86
C LYS A 208 -18.21 -8.88 1.67
N HIS A 209 -17.76 -7.98 0.79
CA HIS A 209 -17.00 -8.38 -0.41
C HIS A 209 -15.66 -9.07 -0.06
N VAL A 210 -15.04 -8.69 1.05
CA VAL A 210 -13.80 -9.30 1.56
C VAL A 210 -14.12 -10.66 2.16
N PHE A 211 -15.10 -10.69 3.08
CA PHE A 211 -15.54 -11.92 3.74
C PHE A 211 -15.95 -12.99 2.73
N ASP A 212 -16.81 -12.65 1.77
CA ASP A 212 -17.29 -13.57 0.74
C ASP A 212 -16.15 -14.08 -0.13
N MET A 213 -15.22 -13.20 -0.55
CA MET A 213 -14.08 -13.61 -1.39
C MET A 213 -13.26 -14.72 -0.73
N TRP A 214 -12.98 -14.60 0.56
CA TRP A 214 -12.19 -15.59 1.29
C TRP A 214 -13.01 -16.83 1.66
N ARG A 215 -14.21 -16.66 2.21
CA ARG A 215 -15.03 -17.76 2.75
C ARG A 215 -15.71 -18.60 1.68
N ASN A 216 -15.90 -18.07 0.47
CA ASN A 216 -16.40 -18.86 -0.65
C ASN A 216 -15.40 -19.94 -1.09
N GLU A 217 -14.10 -19.68 -0.96
CA GLU A 217 -13.06 -20.68 -1.26
C GLU A 217 -12.62 -21.46 -0.02
N PHE A 218 -12.58 -20.79 1.14
CA PHE A 218 -12.13 -21.36 2.41
C PHE A 218 -13.23 -21.24 3.49
N PRO A 219 -14.26 -22.10 3.46
CA PRO A 219 -15.44 -22.00 4.33
C PRO A 219 -15.19 -22.39 5.79
N ASN A 220 -13.97 -22.69 6.21
CA ASN A 220 -13.65 -23.04 7.60
C ASN A 220 -12.63 -22.09 8.27
N ILE A 221 -12.12 -21.06 7.59
CA ILE A 221 -11.24 -20.05 8.22
C ILE A 221 -12.01 -19.18 9.22
N VAL A 222 -11.32 -18.67 10.23
CA VAL A 222 -11.89 -17.77 11.22
C VAL A 222 -11.71 -16.31 10.77
N CYS A 223 -12.78 -15.67 10.30
CA CYS A 223 -12.76 -14.24 9.94
C CYS A 223 -13.14 -13.37 11.15
N LEU A 224 -12.19 -12.56 11.62
CA LEU A 224 -12.40 -11.64 12.73
C LEU A 224 -13.20 -10.41 12.31
N ASP A 225 -14.10 -10.01 13.18
CA ASP A 225 -14.89 -8.79 13.05
C ASP A 225 -15.31 -8.37 14.46
N THR A 226 -15.43 -7.06 14.74
CA THR A 226 -15.92 -6.60 16.05
C THR A 226 -17.38 -7.02 16.34
N ASP A 227 -18.07 -7.62 15.35
CA ASP A 227 -19.38 -8.24 15.45
C ASP A 227 -19.32 -9.75 15.11
N ALA A 228 -20.01 -10.59 15.90
CA ALA A 228 -20.06 -12.05 15.70
C ALA A 228 -21.15 -12.53 14.72
N ARG A 229 -21.90 -11.63 14.08
CA ARG A 229 -23.00 -11.99 13.17
C ARG A 229 -22.50 -12.46 11.80
N LEU A 230 -23.38 -13.16 11.06
CA LEU A 230 -23.18 -13.55 9.66
C LEU A 230 -21.89 -14.36 9.41
N GLY A 231 -21.55 -15.28 10.31
CA GLY A 231 -20.42 -16.20 10.16
C GLY A 231 -19.05 -15.59 10.46
N ARG A 232 -19.00 -14.40 11.06
CA ARG A 232 -17.78 -13.78 11.58
C ARG A 232 -17.57 -14.12 13.06
N THR A 233 -16.36 -13.89 13.55
CA THR A 233 -15.97 -14.20 14.93
C THR A 233 -15.55 -12.93 15.65
N ALA A 234 -16.21 -12.62 16.77
CA ALA A 234 -15.80 -11.52 17.63
C ALA A 234 -14.48 -11.84 18.32
N PRO A 235 -13.51 -10.90 18.33
CA PRO A 235 -12.27 -11.11 19.05
C PRO A 235 -12.51 -11.05 20.56
N VAL A 236 -11.83 -11.94 21.30
CA VAL A 236 -11.94 -12.07 22.76
C VAL A 236 -10.67 -11.53 23.39
N SER A 237 -10.76 -10.68 24.41
CA SER A 237 -9.57 -10.14 25.09
C SER A 237 -8.81 -11.23 25.85
N SER A 238 -7.48 -11.11 25.90
CA SER A 238 -6.65 -11.84 26.86
C SER A 238 -7.03 -11.48 28.30
N ALA A 239 -6.78 -12.42 29.22
CA ALA A 239 -7.01 -12.23 30.66
C ALA A 239 -5.99 -11.25 31.28
N ASP A 240 -4.74 -11.33 30.83
CA ASP A 240 -3.62 -10.53 31.31
C ASP A 240 -3.14 -9.55 30.22
N PRO A 241 -2.50 -8.43 30.59
CA PRO A 241 -1.84 -7.55 29.63
C PRO A 241 -0.84 -8.35 28.78
N ALA A 242 -0.90 -8.14 27.47
CA ALA A 242 -0.08 -8.85 26.50
C ALA A 242 1.10 -8.01 25.99
N ILE A 243 1.15 -6.73 26.37
CA ILE A 243 2.26 -5.81 26.09
C ILE A 243 2.33 -4.76 27.19
N TYR A 244 3.54 -4.31 27.51
CA TYR A 244 3.84 -3.21 28.41
C TYR A 244 4.65 -2.15 27.67
N TYR A 245 4.19 -0.91 27.67
CA TYR A 245 4.88 0.16 26.95
C TYR A 245 6.10 0.64 27.73
N SER A 246 7.24 0.71 27.04
CA SER A 246 8.55 0.94 27.66
C SER A 246 8.74 2.37 28.17
N ASP A 247 7.92 3.31 27.70
CA ASP A 247 7.89 4.68 28.22
C ASP A 247 7.22 4.78 29.59
N ARG A 248 6.56 3.71 30.06
CA ARG A 248 5.80 3.65 31.31
C ARG A 248 4.80 4.81 31.44
N GLY A 249 4.17 5.18 30.33
CA GLY A 249 3.15 6.24 30.27
C GLY A 249 3.69 7.66 30.44
N LYS A 250 5.00 7.88 30.29
CA LYS A 250 5.59 9.24 30.23
C LYS A 250 5.05 10.02 29.03
N VAL A 251 5.02 9.37 27.86
CA VAL A 251 4.58 9.92 26.58
C VAL A 251 3.17 9.43 26.24
N LEU A 252 2.91 8.13 26.38
CA LEU A 252 1.64 7.52 26.00
C LEU A 252 0.56 7.85 27.02
N LYS A 253 -0.48 8.55 26.56
CA LYS A 253 -1.67 8.88 27.33
C LYS A 253 -2.92 8.37 26.64
N THR A 254 -4.03 8.21 27.35
CA THR A 254 -5.30 7.71 26.79
C THR A 254 -5.78 8.50 25.55
N GLY A 255 -5.58 9.82 25.53
CA GLY A 255 -5.87 10.71 24.41
C GLY A 255 -4.69 10.95 23.45
N GLY A 256 -3.69 10.07 23.43
CA GLY A 256 -2.44 10.23 22.67
C GLY A 256 -1.38 10.96 23.48
N THR A 257 -1.51 12.28 23.62
CA THR A 257 -0.61 13.13 24.42
C THR A 257 -1.29 13.72 25.67
N THR A 258 -2.59 13.49 25.83
CA THR A 258 -3.42 14.03 26.92
C THR A 258 -4.18 12.91 27.64
N GLY A 259 -4.59 13.16 28.88
CA GLY A 259 -5.30 12.18 29.71
C GLY A 259 -4.36 11.29 30.54
N ASP A 260 -4.89 10.17 31.02
CA ASP A 260 -4.18 9.29 31.96
C ASP A 260 -3.01 8.53 31.29
N PRO A 261 -1.90 8.28 32.02
CA PRO A 261 -0.80 7.44 31.55
C PRO A 261 -1.27 6.06 31.10
N VAL A 262 -0.73 5.57 29.98
CA VAL A 262 -0.96 4.22 29.49
C VAL A 262 0.36 3.44 29.55
N THR A 263 0.38 2.35 30.32
CA THR A 263 1.59 1.56 30.59
C THR A 263 1.55 0.16 30.01
N SER A 264 0.37 -0.33 29.60
CA SER A 264 0.18 -1.66 29.04
C SER A 264 -1.11 -1.76 28.22
N ASP A 265 -1.26 -2.85 27.48
CA ASP A 265 -2.47 -3.14 26.73
C ASP A 265 -2.77 -4.63 26.63
N TYR A 266 -4.01 -4.95 26.26
CA TYR A 266 -4.50 -6.31 26.09
C TYR A 266 -4.64 -6.61 24.60
N PHE A 267 -4.26 -7.83 24.22
CA PHE A 267 -4.44 -8.33 22.86
C PHE A 267 -5.54 -9.37 22.82
N PRO A 268 -6.20 -9.56 21.67
CA PRO A 268 -7.15 -10.64 21.53
C PRO A 268 -6.49 -12.02 21.63
N THR A 269 -7.23 -13.02 22.10
CA THR A 269 -6.74 -14.40 22.27
C THR A 269 -6.25 -15.03 20.98
N VAL A 270 -6.81 -14.65 19.83
CA VAL A 270 -6.30 -15.08 18.52
C VAL A 270 -4.88 -14.62 18.22
N ILE A 271 -4.36 -13.61 18.92
CA ILE A 271 -2.95 -13.17 18.87
C ILE A 271 -2.15 -13.87 19.97
N THR A 272 -2.63 -13.87 21.20
CA THR A 272 -1.88 -14.43 22.34
C THR A 272 -1.73 -15.95 22.24
N GLU A 273 -2.69 -16.65 21.64
CA GLU A 273 -2.69 -18.10 21.42
C GLU A 273 -2.18 -18.53 20.03
N ALA A 274 -1.90 -17.61 19.11
CA ALA A 274 -1.32 -17.98 17.82
C ALA A 274 0.10 -18.53 18.00
N ASP A 275 0.46 -19.54 17.21
CA ASP A 275 1.85 -20.01 17.09
C ASP A 275 2.61 -19.15 16.08
N TYR A 276 1.92 -18.70 15.04
CA TYR A 276 2.49 -17.94 13.93
C TYR A 276 1.62 -16.75 13.55
N LEU A 277 2.27 -15.65 13.22
CA LEU A 277 1.65 -14.46 12.63
C LEU A 277 2.14 -14.28 11.19
N ILE A 278 1.25 -13.81 10.32
CA ILE A 278 1.59 -13.26 9.01
C ILE A 278 1.11 -11.82 9.00
N ASN A 279 2.04 -10.88 8.79
CA ASN A 279 1.80 -9.45 8.90
C ASN A 279 1.63 -8.83 7.50
N ILE A 280 0.40 -8.40 7.15
CA ILE A 280 0.07 -7.90 5.80
C ILE A 280 -0.45 -6.45 5.81
N PRO A 281 0.41 -5.44 5.97
CA PRO A 281 0.01 -4.04 5.87
C PRO A 281 -0.22 -3.63 4.41
N SER A 282 -0.97 -2.54 4.22
CA SER A 282 -1.00 -1.80 2.96
C SER A 282 0.04 -0.68 3.00
N MET A 283 0.85 -0.53 1.94
CA MET A 283 1.90 0.47 1.84
C MET A 283 1.33 1.88 1.68
N LYS A 284 1.47 2.73 2.70
CA LYS A 284 0.91 4.09 2.67
C LYS A 284 1.78 5.11 3.40
N ALA A 285 1.79 6.35 2.90
CA ALA A 285 2.17 7.49 3.72
C ALA A 285 1.12 7.73 4.82
N HIS A 286 1.49 8.44 5.89
CA HIS A 286 0.57 8.73 6.98
C HIS A 286 0.89 10.04 7.72
N ALA A 287 -0.09 10.92 7.80
CA ALA A 287 0.02 12.23 8.47
C ALA A 287 0.40 12.20 9.96
N ARG A 288 0.26 11.05 10.65
CA ARG A 288 0.68 10.91 12.06
C ARG A 288 2.04 10.22 12.21
N GLY A 289 2.23 9.12 11.47
CA GLY A 289 3.40 8.25 11.61
C GLY A 289 4.51 8.51 10.58
N GLY A 290 4.32 9.45 9.65
CA GLY A 290 5.09 9.54 8.42
C GLY A 290 4.65 8.47 7.40
N VAL A 291 4.63 7.21 7.84
CA VAL A 291 4.25 6.03 7.04
C VAL A 291 3.32 5.08 7.81
N THR A 292 2.65 4.19 7.09
CA THR A 292 1.93 3.00 7.59
C THR A 292 2.50 1.78 6.89
N LEU A 293 3.15 0.92 7.67
CA LEU A 293 3.81 -0.31 7.24
C LEU A 293 3.60 -1.40 8.31
N THR A 294 4.53 -2.35 8.44
CA THR A 294 4.38 -3.57 9.27
C THR A 294 4.19 -3.25 10.75
N ALA A 295 4.94 -2.30 11.30
CA ALA A 295 4.89 -1.91 12.70
C ALA A 295 3.58 -1.18 13.01
N LYS A 296 3.14 -0.29 12.11
CA LYS A 296 1.93 0.50 12.33
C LYS A 296 0.65 -0.32 12.16
N LEU A 297 0.70 -1.43 11.42
CA LEU A 297 -0.42 -2.37 11.37
C LEU A 297 -0.84 -2.85 12.77
N HIS A 298 0.12 -2.97 13.70
CA HIS A 298 -0.16 -3.42 15.06
C HIS A 298 -0.85 -2.38 15.94
N PHE A 299 -1.05 -1.15 15.48
CA PHE A 299 -1.93 -0.19 16.16
C PHE A 299 -3.36 -0.71 16.27
N GLY A 300 -3.75 -1.60 15.35
CA GLY A 300 -5.03 -2.29 15.34
C GLY A 300 -5.05 -3.64 16.08
N SER A 301 -4.03 -4.02 16.85
CA SER A 301 -3.92 -5.37 17.45
C SER A 301 -4.41 -5.45 18.90
N ASN A 302 -5.03 -4.40 19.41
CA ASN A 302 -5.69 -4.35 20.72
C ASN A 302 -7.22 -4.37 20.53
N LEU A 303 -7.97 -4.31 21.64
CA LEU A 303 -9.44 -4.26 21.63
C LEU A 303 -10.01 -2.93 22.13
N ARG A 304 -9.20 -1.87 22.13
CA ARG A 304 -9.72 -0.53 22.41
C ARG A 304 -10.55 -0.06 21.21
N GLY A 305 -11.52 0.83 21.44
CA GLY A 305 -12.32 1.40 20.35
C GLY A 305 -11.51 2.28 19.38
N SER A 306 -10.29 2.66 19.74
CA SER A 306 -9.35 3.41 18.89
C SER A 306 -7.91 3.17 19.31
N ALA A 307 -6.97 3.43 18.40
CA ALA A 307 -5.53 3.40 18.68
C ALA A 307 -4.99 4.76 19.19
N SER A 308 -5.87 5.64 19.69
CA SER A 308 -5.51 7.01 20.05
C SER A 308 -4.41 7.06 21.11
N HIS A 309 -4.39 6.09 22.04
CA HIS A 309 -3.39 6.03 23.09
C HIS A 309 -1.97 5.81 22.58
N LEU A 310 -1.82 5.20 21.41
CA LEU A 310 -0.53 4.95 20.77
C LEU A 310 -0.03 6.17 19.99
N HIS A 311 -0.89 7.14 19.68
CA HIS A 311 -0.50 8.29 18.86
C HIS A 311 0.55 9.16 19.53
N GLY A 312 0.60 9.20 20.86
CA GLY A 312 1.64 9.92 21.61
C GLY A 312 3.05 9.50 21.19
N GLY A 313 3.25 8.23 20.85
CA GLY A 313 4.54 7.64 20.42
C GLY A 313 4.99 8.02 19.01
N LEU A 314 4.16 8.69 18.22
CA LEU A 314 4.44 9.00 16.82
C LEU A 314 5.16 10.34 16.64
N VAL A 315 5.67 10.57 15.42
CA VAL A 315 6.27 11.87 15.03
C VAL A 315 5.26 13.00 15.03
N ALA A 316 3.98 12.73 14.71
CA ALA A 316 2.91 13.71 14.69
C ALA A 316 1.63 13.20 15.38
N PRO A 317 1.58 13.22 16.73
CA PRO A 317 0.47 12.68 17.51
C PRO A 317 -0.91 13.21 17.12
N ASP A 318 -1.08 14.46 16.67
CA ASP A 318 -2.38 15.11 16.42
C ASP A 318 -2.73 15.38 14.94
N LYS A 319 -2.00 14.82 13.96
CA LYS A 319 -2.27 14.98 12.51
C LYS A 319 -2.09 16.42 11.92
N MET A 320 -1.48 17.36 12.65
CA MET A 320 -1.07 18.74 12.27
C MET A 320 -2.21 19.76 11.99
N SER A 321 -2.29 20.87 12.73
CA SER A 321 -1.69 22.16 12.31
C SER A 321 -1.11 23.04 13.44
N THR A 322 -1.07 22.59 14.69
CA THR A 322 -0.42 23.35 15.77
C THR A 322 0.99 22.82 16.00
N THR A 323 2.01 23.68 15.87
CA THR A 323 3.43 23.35 16.10
C THR A 323 3.74 22.79 17.50
N SER A 324 2.78 22.82 18.44
CA SER A 324 2.99 22.51 19.85
C SER A 324 3.05 21.01 20.20
N THR A 325 2.57 20.09 19.35
CA THR A 325 2.54 18.64 19.68
C THR A 325 3.35 17.76 18.74
N LEU A 326 4.08 18.36 17.78
CA LEU A 326 4.99 17.62 16.92
C LEU A 326 6.15 17.03 17.74
N ARG A 327 6.59 15.82 17.37
CA ARG A 327 7.74 15.12 17.95
C ARG A 327 8.75 14.75 16.86
N PRO A 328 9.27 15.75 16.11
CA PRO A 328 10.21 15.49 15.03
C PRO A 328 11.60 15.17 15.60
N GLY A 329 12.46 14.61 14.77
CA GLY A 329 13.84 14.27 15.15
C GLY A 329 13.99 12.85 15.68
N TYR A 330 15.22 12.54 16.11
CA TYR A 330 15.67 11.19 16.47
C TYR A 330 15.89 11.03 17.98
N GLY A 331 15.95 9.78 18.44
CA GLY A 331 16.18 9.47 19.85
C GLY A 331 14.99 9.80 20.76
N LEU A 332 13.78 9.82 20.18
CA LEU A 332 12.54 9.98 20.93
C LEU A 332 11.85 8.62 21.06
N TYR A 333 11.13 8.40 22.16
CA TYR A 333 10.37 7.15 22.32
C TYR A 333 9.38 6.97 21.16
N ARG A 334 9.50 5.83 20.47
CA ARG A 334 8.64 5.38 19.36
C ARG A 334 7.96 4.07 19.74
N VAL A 335 6.66 4.13 19.97
CA VAL A 335 5.84 2.97 20.38
C VAL A 335 5.87 1.83 19.36
N GLN A 336 6.17 2.12 18.09
CA GLN A 336 6.39 1.10 17.07
C GLN A 336 7.43 0.07 17.48
N VAL A 337 8.49 0.48 18.19
CA VAL A 337 9.59 -0.41 18.61
C VAL A 337 9.09 -1.44 19.64
N ASP A 338 8.25 -1.04 20.60
CA ASP A 338 7.58 -1.98 21.52
C ASP A 338 6.69 -2.98 20.76
N LEU A 339 5.92 -2.50 19.77
CA LEU A 339 5.03 -3.35 18.98
C LEU A 339 5.80 -4.34 18.09
N MET A 340 6.92 -3.92 17.51
CA MET A 340 7.81 -4.79 16.73
C MET A 340 8.51 -5.80 17.64
N GLY A 341 8.97 -5.36 18.81
CA GLY A 341 9.75 -6.18 19.74
C GLY A 341 8.92 -7.12 20.61
N SER A 342 7.60 -6.96 20.69
CA SER A 342 6.76 -7.82 21.53
C SER A 342 6.78 -9.27 21.04
N GLU A 343 6.93 -10.19 21.99
CA GLU A 343 6.84 -11.63 21.76
C GLU A 343 5.51 -12.05 21.16
N LYS A 344 4.43 -11.32 21.46
CA LYS A 344 3.08 -11.67 20.99
C LYS A 344 2.80 -11.15 19.58
N LEU A 345 3.65 -10.28 19.05
CA LEU A 345 3.49 -9.63 17.74
C LEU A 345 4.66 -9.98 16.81
N GLY A 346 5.70 -9.14 16.75
CA GLY A 346 6.86 -9.39 15.89
C GLY A 346 7.57 -10.70 16.22
N GLY A 347 7.65 -11.06 17.51
CA GLY A 347 8.21 -12.35 17.96
C GLY A 347 7.45 -13.59 17.47
N LYS A 348 6.21 -13.46 16.98
CA LYS A 348 5.46 -14.56 16.36
C LYS A 348 5.41 -14.49 14.84
N THR A 349 5.93 -13.43 14.23
CA THR A 349 5.70 -13.19 12.80
C THR A 349 6.67 -14.03 11.95
N VAL A 350 6.13 -14.99 11.20
CA VAL A 350 6.92 -15.85 10.31
C VAL A 350 7.21 -15.18 8.96
N LEU A 351 6.33 -14.28 8.53
CA LEU A 351 6.40 -13.60 7.24
C LEU A 351 5.83 -12.18 7.34
N PHE A 352 6.63 -11.20 6.90
CA PHE A 352 6.20 -9.84 6.64
C PHE A 352 5.92 -9.69 5.15
N LEU A 353 4.69 -9.31 4.78
CA LEU A 353 4.26 -9.11 3.40
C LEU A 353 3.62 -7.73 3.26
N VAL A 354 4.36 -6.75 2.75
CA VAL A 354 3.75 -5.43 2.47
C VAL A 354 3.01 -5.49 1.14
N ASP A 355 1.69 -5.30 1.21
CA ASP A 355 0.84 -5.13 0.04
C ASP A 355 1.02 -3.71 -0.52
N ALA A 356 1.55 -3.65 -1.73
CA ALA A 356 1.76 -2.45 -2.50
C ALA A 356 1.12 -2.56 -3.89
N LEU A 357 0.03 -3.32 -4.06
CA LEU A 357 -0.73 -3.27 -5.31
C LEU A 357 -1.33 -1.87 -5.50
N TRP A 358 -1.90 -1.35 -4.41
CA TRP A 358 -2.69 -0.13 -4.37
C TRP A 358 -2.18 0.84 -3.28
N ALA A 359 -0.92 1.27 -3.37
CA ALA A 359 -0.31 2.15 -2.36
C ALA A 359 -0.99 3.52 -2.26
N GLY A 360 -0.91 4.17 -1.09
CA GLY A 360 -1.68 5.40 -0.78
C GLY A 360 -0.87 6.56 -0.18
N SER A 361 -1.45 7.76 -0.25
CA SER A 361 -0.86 9.03 0.26
C SER A 361 -1.18 9.32 1.73
N GLU A 362 -2.22 8.70 2.28
CA GLU A 362 -2.63 8.88 3.68
C GLU A 362 -3.42 7.65 4.13
N ALA A 363 -3.53 7.46 5.45
CA ALA A 363 -4.35 6.45 6.11
C ALA A 363 -5.82 6.44 5.65
N ASN A 364 -6.37 7.59 5.24
CA ASN A 364 -7.76 7.75 4.83
C ASN A 364 -7.96 8.04 3.34
N ASP A 365 -6.89 8.06 2.56
CA ASP A 365 -6.96 8.37 1.15
C ASP A 365 -7.21 7.11 0.31
N PRO A 366 -7.82 7.23 -0.87
CA PRO A 366 -7.79 6.17 -1.86
C PRO A 366 -6.36 5.97 -2.41
N PRO A 367 -6.10 4.85 -3.11
CA PRO A 367 -4.79 4.59 -3.71
C PRO A 367 -4.32 5.73 -4.64
N ARG A 368 -3.00 5.84 -4.79
CA ARG A 368 -2.33 6.82 -5.64
C ARG A 368 -1.41 6.12 -6.64
N LYS A 369 -1.36 6.67 -7.83
CA LYS A 369 -0.32 6.33 -8.81
C LYS A 369 0.99 6.96 -8.38
N PHE A 370 2.08 6.23 -8.49
CA PHE A 370 3.41 6.69 -8.12
C PHE A 370 4.14 7.18 -9.37
N SER A 371 4.80 8.32 -9.25
CA SER A 371 5.57 8.95 -10.31
C SER A 371 6.98 8.36 -10.43
N ILE A 372 7.57 7.92 -9.32
CA ILE A 372 8.94 7.40 -9.31
C ILE A 372 9.09 6.12 -10.17
N PRO A 373 10.25 5.90 -10.82
CA PRO A 373 10.49 4.66 -11.55
C PRO A 373 10.42 3.43 -10.63
N PRO A 374 9.99 2.26 -11.12
CA PRO A 374 9.56 1.97 -12.49
C PRO A 374 8.06 2.24 -12.73
N PHE A 375 7.33 2.79 -11.76
CA PHE A 375 5.88 2.98 -11.83
C PHE A 375 5.47 4.03 -12.87
N ASN A 376 6.26 5.10 -13.03
CA ASN A 376 6.12 6.08 -14.12
C ASN A 376 4.70 6.64 -14.29
N ASN A 377 4.10 7.12 -13.19
CA ASN A 377 2.71 7.55 -13.08
C ASN A 377 1.69 6.43 -13.27
N ASP A 378 1.97 5.26 -12.69
CA ASP A 378 1.04 4.13 -12.62
C ASP A 378 0.86 3.58 -11.20
N TRP A 379 -0.07 2.64 -11.03
CA TRP A 379 -0.26 1.95 -9.76
C TRP A 379 0.99 1.14 -9.39
N THR A 380 1.30 1.11 -8.10
CA THR A 380 2.50 0.45 -7.61
C THR A 380 2.54 -1.04 -7.94
N SER A 381 1.39 -1.73 -8.03
CA SER A 381 1.29 -3.08 -8.62
C SER A 381 2.35 -4.06 -8.10
N SER A 382 2.64 -3.99 -6.80
CA SER A 382 3.79 -4.62 -6.17
C SER A 382 3.43 -5.41 -4.93
N VAL A 383 4.25 -6.41 -4.60
CA VAL A 383 4.30 -7.02 -3.26
C VAL A 383 5.75 -7.05 -2.78
N PHE A 384 5.94 -6.83 -1.48
CA PHE A 384 7.25 -6.96 -0.82
C PHE A 384 7.18 -8.04 0.25
N VAL A 385 8.20 -8.89 0.34
CA VAL A 385 8.22 -10.00 1.31
C VAL A 385 9.58 -10.12 1.98
N SER A 386 9.60 -10.33 3.29
CA SER A 386 10.80 -10.57 4.07
C SER A 386 10.53 -11.37 5.36
N GLN A 387 11.61 -11.91 5.95
CA GLN A 387 11.67 -12.37 7.35
C GLN A 387 12.44 -11.40 8.26
N ASP A 388 12.96 -10.30 7.72
CA ASP A 388 13.61 -9.22 8.46
C ASP A 388 12.67 -8.01 8.46
N GLN A 389 12.07 -7.73 9.63
CA GLN A 389 11.08 -6.68 9.75
C GLN A 389 11.68 -5.29 9.50
N VAL A 390 12.87 -5.05 10.02
CA VAL A 390 13.54 -3.75 9.90
C VAL A 390 13.94 -3.50 8.45
N ALA A 391 14.44 -4.52 7.75
CA ALA A 391 14.82 -4.39 6.36
C ALA A 391 13.62 -4.06 5.45
N ILE A 392 12.49 -4.75 5.61
CA ILE A 392 11.29 -4.46 4.78
C ILE A 392 10.66 -3.11 5.13
N GLU A 393 10.73 -2.68 6.39
CA GLU A 393 10.36 -1.33 6.82
C GLU A 393 11.22 -0.26 6.13
N SER A 394 12.55 -0.40 6.18
CA SER A 394 13.50 0.48 5.49
C SER A 394 13.21 0.58 3.98
N VAL A 395 13.04 -0.57 3.31
CA VAL A 395 12.77 -0.61 1.87
C VAL A 395 11.48 0.13 1.54
N CYS A 396 10.37 -0.21 2.20
CA CYS A 396 9.08 0.41 1.88
C CYS A 396 9.03 1.90 2.29
N PHE A 397 9.74 2.28 3.35
CA PHE A 397 9.92 3.67 3.73
C PHE A 397 10.63 4.47 2.64
N ASP A 398 11.69 3.94 2.04
CA ASP A 398 12.42 4.61 0.96
C ASP A 398 11.53 4.90 -0.26
N PHE A 399 10.66 3.95 -0.65
CA PHE A 399 9.65 4.17 -1.70
C PHE A 399 8.69 5.31 -1.37
N LEU A 400 8.15 5.31 -0.16
CA LEU A 400 7.21 6.36 0.28
C LEU A 400 7.90 7.72 0.40
N LYS A 401 9.13 7.76 0.90
CA LYS A 401 9.91 9.00 1.00
C LYS A 401 10.31 9.54 -0.36
N ALA A 402 10.64 8.69 -1.33
CA ALA A 402 10.97 9.14 -2.68
C ALA A 402 9.75 9.66 -3.44
N GLU A 403 8.56 9.08 -3.25
CA GLU A 403 7.33 9.51 -3.92
C GLU A 403 6.75 10.80 -3.32
N PHE A 404 6.62 10.84 -2.00
CA PHE A 404 5.93 11.93 -1.29
C PHE A 404 6.93 13.01 -0.84
N THR A 405 7.41 13.77 -1.82
CA THR A 405 8.26 14.96 -1.62
C THR A 405 7.41 16.23 -1.50
N GLU A 406 8.03 17.37 -1.19
CA GLU A 406 7.35 18.66 -1.08
C GLU A 406 6.56 19.09 -2.33
N ASN A 407 6.89 18.53 -3.49
CA ASN A 407 6.22 18.80 -4.76
C ASN A 407 5.06 17.83 -5.06
N ASN A 408 4.83 16.83 -4.22
CA ASN A 408 3.75 15.87 -4.41
C ASN A 408 2.41 16.51 -4.02
N PRO A 409 1.39 16.50 -4.90
CA PRO A 409 0.11 17.18 -4.63
C PRO A 409 -0.70 16.55 -3.49
N TYR A 410 -0.34 15.34 -3.03
CA TYR A 410 -1.04 14.63 -1.95
C TYR A 410 -0.34 14.74 -0.59
N GLY A 411 0.68 15.59 -0.48
CA GLY A 411 1.43 15.87 0.75
C GLY A 411 2.77 15.13 0.82
N SER A 412 3.55 15.45 1.86
CA SER A 412 4.93 14.95 2.03
C SER A 412 5.19 14.34 3.42
N TYR A 413 4.20 13.63 3.98
CA TYR A 413 4.29 13.09 5.35
C TYR A 413 5.52 12.23 5.66
N PRO A 414 6.05 11.38 4.75
CA PRO A 414 7.30 10.66 5.00
C PRO A 414 8.54 11.57 5.15
N GLN A 415 8.44 12.85 4.79
CA GLN A 415 9.49 13.84 5.00
C GLN A 415 9.51 14.44 6.40
N ILE A 416 8.60 14.08 7.31
CA ILE A 416 8.71 14.51 8.71
C ILE A 416 10.04 13.99 9.28
N GLU A 417 10.86 14.87 9.85
CA GLU A 417 12.14 14.49 10.45
C GLU A 417 11.92 13.43 11.55
N GLY A 418 12.67 12.33 11.49
CA GLY A 418 12.52 11.20 12.40
C GLY A 418 11.36 10.24 12.09
N ALA A 419 10.76 10.32 10.90
CA ALA A 419 9.74 9.35 10.48
C ALA A 419 10.26 7.89 10.43
N ASP A 420 11.57 7.71 10.25
CA ASP A 420 12.34 6.46 10.27
C ASP A 420 13.02 6.17 11.62
N ASP A 421 12.90 7.06 12.62
CA ASP A 421 13.57 6.93 13.92
C ASP A 421 13.24 5.59 14.62
N TYR A 422 12.01 5.10 14.44
CA TYR A 422 11.61 3.81 14.99
C TYR A 422 12.30 2.61 14.30
N ILE A 423 12.66 2.75 13.02
CA ILE A 423 13.36 1.71 12.25
C ILE A 423 14.80 1.61 12.77
N LEU A 424 15.46 2.75 13.00
CA LEU A 424 16.80 2.82 13.60
C LEU A 424 16.84 2.25 15.02
N GLN A 425 15.87 2.62 15.85
CA GLN A 425 15.76 2.12 17.22
C GLN A 425 15.45 0.62 17.29
N ALA A 426 14.67 0.09 16.35
CA ALA A 426 14.44 -1.35 16.23
C ALA A 426 15.69 -2.11 15.74
N ALA A 427 16.56 -1.45 14.98
CA ALA A 427 17.79 -2.03 14.46
C ALA A 427 18.89 -2.14 15.53
N ASP A 428 19.12 -1.07 16.30
CA ASP A 428 20.25 -0.98 17.24
C ASP A 428 19.90 -0.11 18.47
N SER A 429 20.23 -0.64 19.65
CA SER A 429 20.00 0.02 20.94
C SER A 429 20.83 1.28 21.17
N ASN A 430 21.89 1.50 20.39
CA ASN A 430 22.65 2.75 20.38
C ASN A 430 21.81 3.97 19.98
N TYR A 431 20.67 3.76 19.31
CA TYR A 431 19.76 4.82 18.88
C TYR A 431 18.57 5.01 19.84
N TRP A 432 18.49 4.24 20.94
CA TRP A 432 17.42 4.40 21.91
C TRP A 432 17.49 5.74 22.63
N PRO A 433 16.33 6.30 23.04
CA PRO A 433 16.32 7.44 23.96
C PRO A 433 17.06 7.09 25.25
N THR A 434 17.78 8.05 25.82
CA THR A 434 18.65 7.82 27.00
C THR A 434 17.92 7.30 28.23
N ASP A 435 16.63 7.58 28.37
CA ASP A 435 15.80 7.19 29.52
C ASP A 435 14.82 6.05 29.20
N ILE A 436 14.98 5.39 28.05
CA ILE A 436 14.13 4.29 27.58
C ILE A 436 14.98 3.03 27.40
N LYS A 437 14.42 1.92 27.87
CA LYS A 437 14.87 0.58 27.54
C LYS A 437 13.67 -0.18 27.04
N TYR A 438 13.72 -0.65 25.79
CA TYR A 438 12.59 -1.35 25.20
C TYR A 438 12.47 -2.76 25.80
N ASP A 439 11.45 -2.95 26.63
CA ASP A 439 11.08 -4.17 27.35
C ASP A 439 9.55 -4.32 27.30
N PRO A 440 9.02 -4.80 26.14
CA PRO A 440 7.58 -4.92 25.92
C PRO A 440 6.92 -6.02 26.76
N GLU A 441 7.70 -6.92 27.36
CA GLU A 441 7.21 -8.03 28.18
C GLU A 441 7.23 -7.71 29.68
N ASN A 442 7.92 -6.64 30.08
CA ASN A 442 8.07 -6.20 31.46
C ASN A 442 8.66 -7.27 32.39
N ASP A 443 9.61 -8.04 31.87
CA ASP A 443 10.31 -9.09 32.60
C ASP A 443 11.76 -8.70 32.95
N GLY A 444 12.19 -7.50 32.55
CA GLY A 444 13.54 -6.98 32.75
C GLY A 444 14.52 -7.30 31.60
N THR A 445 14.09 -8.07 30.60
CA THR A 445 14.86 -8.38 29.40
C THR A 445 14.54 -7.38 28.30
N THR A 446 15.55 -6.63 27.85
CA THR A 446 15.34 -5.71 26.73
C THR A 446 15.40 -6.44 25.40
N ILE A 447 14.68 -5.92 24.41
CA ILE A 447 14.77 -6.43 23.04
C ILE A 447 16.20 -6.30 22.48
N GLY A 448 16.59 -7.26 21.64
CA GLY A 448 17.79 -7.18 20.81
C GLY A 448 17.54 -6.47 19.48
N SER A 449 18.48 -6.58 18.55
CA SER A 449 18.28 -6.13 17.17
C SER A 449 17.15 -6.93 16.51
N LEU A 450 16.15 -6.22 15.99
CA LEU A 450 15.01 -6.82 15.29
C LEU A 450 15.25 -7.02 13.78
N GLY A 451 16.41 -6.61 13.29
CA GLY A 451 16.73 -6.55 11.86
C GLY A 451 17.76 -5.50 11.51
N VAL A 452 18.05 -5.38 10.21
CA VAL A 452 19.01 -4.39 9.70
C VAL A 452 18.30 -3.19 9.04
N CYS A 453 18.73 -1.99 9.42
CA CYS A 453 18.29 -0.73 8.83
C CYS A 453 19.41 -0.15 7.95
N GLU A 454 19.05 0.25 6.73
CA GLU A 454 19.80 1.20 5.91
C GLU A 454 18.90 1.79 4.84
N HIS A 455 19.40 2.78 4.11
CA HIS A 455 18.70 3.40 2.98
C HIS A 455 19.46 3.14 1.69
N TRP A 456 18.74 3.07 0.57
CA TRP A 456 19.36 2.84 -0.74
C TRP A 456 20.28 3.98 -1.17
N ASN A 457 21.08 3.73 -2.22
CA ASN A 457 21.95 4.75 -2.83
C ASN A 457 21.18 5.92 -3.47
N ASN A 458 20.16 5.63 -4.29
CA ASN A 458 19.32 6.60 -4.98
C ASN A 458 18.03 5.95 -5.51
N VAL A 459 17.06 6.79 -5.92
CA VAL A 459 15.74 6.34 -6.38
C VAL A 459 15.80 5.62 -7.73
N GLU A 460 16.80 5.89 -8.57
CA GLU A 460 16.92 5.27 -9.89
C GLU A 460 17.36 3.81 -9.78
N GLU A 461 18.42 3.55 -9.01
CA GLU A 461 19.06 2.25 -8.88
C GLU A 461 18.49 1.39 -7.74
N LYS A 462 18.05 2.03 -6.64
CA LYS A 462 17.50 1.40 -5.44
C LYS A 462 18.39 0.28 -4.88
N LYS A 463 19.71 0.51 -4.84
CA LYS A 463 20.68 -0.49 -4.39
C LYS A 463 21.04 -0.27 -2.93
N TYR A 464 21.02 -1.37 -2.19
CA TYR A 464 21.45 -1.45 -0.80
C TYR A 464 22.89 -2.01 -0.70
N SER A 465 23.47 -1.98 0.50
CA SER A 465 24.89 -2.32 0.70
C SER A 465 25.24 -3.73 0.19
N ARG A 466 24.36 -4.72 0.38
CA ARG A 466 24.57 -6.07 -0.17
C ARG A 466 24.41 -6.13 -1.68
N ASN A 467 23.50 -5.36 -2.26
CA ASN A 467 23.38 -5.29 -3.71
C ASN A 467 24.65 -4.73 -4.38
N LEU A 468 25.38 -3.87 -3.66
CA LEU A 468 26.62 -3.24 -4.10
C LEU A 468 27.89 -4.00 -3.68
N ASN A 469 27.76 -5.07 -2.88
CA ASN A 469 28.87 -5.80 -2.28
C ASN A 469 29.80 -4.92 -1.41
N ILE A 470 29.24 -3.95 -0.69
CA ILE A 470 29.99 -3.03 0.19
C ILE A 470 29.62 -3.16 1.67
N GLY A 471 28.73 -4.09 2.02
CA GLY A 471 28.32 -4.34 3.40
C GLY A 471 27.33 -5.51 3.50
N GLU A 472 27.01 -5.87 4.74
CA GLU A 472 26.15 -7.01 5.09
C GLU A 472 24.69 -6.59 5.40
N GLY A 473 24.26 -5.44 4.90
CA GLY A 473 22.94 -4.87 5.16
C GLY A 473 21.78 -5.54 4.41
N ILE A 474 20.95 -4.72 3.78
CA ILE A 474 19.76 -5.13 3.04
C ILE A 474 20.18 -5.69 1.67
N GLU A 475 19.55 -6.79 1.28
CA GLU A 475 19.56 -7.31 -0.09
C GLU A 475 18.17 -7.15 -0.70
N LEU A 476 17.99 -6.15 -1.55
CA LEU A 476 16.75 -6.01 -2.32
C LEU A 476 16.82 -6.88 -3.58
N ILE A 477 15.96 -7.89 -3.66
CA ILE A 477 15.78 -8.72 -4.86
C ILE A 477 14.57 -8.18 -5.63
N PHE A 478 14.82 -7.61 -6.80
CA PHE A 478 13.78 -7.12 -7.69
C PHE A 478 13.39 -8.16 -8.73
N ILE A 479 12.11 -8.52 -8.79
CA ILE A 479 11.51 -9.35 -9.83
C ILE A 479 10.56 -8.47 -10.64
N GLU A 480 11.00 -8.08 -11.82
CA GLU A 480 10.14 -7.44 -12.82
C GLU A 480 9.43 -8.51 -13.63
N LYS A 481 8.11 -8.57 -13.53
CA LYS A 481 7.28 -9.35 -14.44
C LYS A 481 6.82 -8.44 -15.55
N LYS A 482 7.65 -8.34 -16.59
CA LYS A 482 7.13 -7.95 -17.90
C LYS A 482 6.26 -9.08 -18.38
N THR A 483 5.21 -8.78 -19.14
CA THR A 483 4.66 -9.75 -20.09
C THR A 483 5.81 -10.16 -21.01
N THR A 484 6.58 -11.17 -20.63
CA THR A 484 7.53 -11.80 -21.53
C THR A 484 6.66 -12.40 -22.62
N SER A 485 6.87 -11.95 -23.85
CA SER A 485 6.42 -12.65 -25.03
C SER A 485 6.91 -14.10 -24.94
N ILE A 486 6.05 -14.98 -24.46
CA ILE A 486 6.23 -16.43 -24.52
C ILE A 486 5.24 -16.89 -25.59
N GLU A 487 5.80 -17.62 -26.54
CA GLU A 487 5.17 -18.29 -27.68
C GLU A 487 3.66 -18.51 -27.57
N ASP A 488 2.93 -17.99 -28.56
CA ASP A 488 1.57 -18.36 -28.98
C ASP A 488 0.68 -18.96 -27.89
N ILE A 489 0.28 -18.14 -26.93
CA ILE A 489 -0.98 -18.34 -26.20
C ILE A 489 -1.98 -17.35 -26.78
N ASP A 490 -2.97 -17.92 -27.47
CA ASP A 490 -4.13 -17.24 -28.05
C ASP A 490 -4.98 -16.62 -26.92
N ILE A 491 -4.55 -15.46 -26.42
CA ILE A 491 -5.38 -14.57 -25.62
C ILE A 491 -6.26 -13.83 -26.61
N PRO A 492 -7.60 -13.78 -26.46
CA PRO A 492 -8.44 -13.03 -27.37
C PRO A 492 -8.02 -11.56 -27.33
N ALA A 493 -7.33 -11.12 -28.39
CA ALA A 493 -6.97 -9.74 -28.54
C ALA A 493 -8.24 -8.89 -28.54
N ALA A 494 -8.20 -7.70 -27.96
CA ALA A 494 -9.34 -6.79 -28.02
C ALA A 494 -9.20 -5.86 -29.22
N PHE A 495 -10.33 -5.50 -29.83
CA PHE A 495 -10.39 -4.41 -30.81
C PHE A 495 -10.17 -3.08 -30.08
N MET A 496 -8.98 -2.48 -30.17
CA MET A 496 -8.63 -1.26 -29.45
C MET A 496 -7.94 -0.23 -30.33
N LEU A 497 -8.29 1.04 -30.14
CA LEU A 497 -7.58 2.21 -30.65
C LEU A 497 -7.11 3.04 -29.46
N TYR A 498 -5.80 3.18 -29.29
CA TYR A 498 -5.20 3.89 -28.16
C TYR A 498 -5.22 5.40 -28.42
N GLN A 499 -5.21 6.18 -27.33
CA GLN A 499 -5.04 7.63 -27.44
C GLN A 499 -3.65 7.93 -28.01
N ASN A 500 -3.56 8.86 -28.97
CA ASN A 500 -2.27 9.26 -29.51
C ASN A 500 -1.39 9.90 -28.42
N TYR A 501 -0.08 9.66 -28.45
CA TYR A 501 0.88 10.27 -27.51
C TYR A 501 2.09 10.88 -28.23
N PRO A 502 2.46 12.13 -27.93
CA PRO A 502 1.76 13.08 -27.03
C PRO A 502 0.38 13.52 -27.57
N ASN A 503 -0.50 14.05 -26.71
CA ASN A 503 -1.74 14.76 -27.07
C ASN A 503 -2.09 15.81 -26.00
N PRO A 504 -2.07 17.13 -26.28
CA PRO A 504 -1.78 17.74 -27.58
C PRO A 504 -0.37 17.44 -28.10
N PHE A 505 -0.17 17.49 -29.42
CA PHE A 505 1.10 17.15 -30.07
C PHE A 505 1.63 18.29 -30.96
N ASN A 506 2.96 18.33 -31.16
CA ASN A 506 3.65 19.30 -32.02
C ASN A 506 4.90 18.71 -32.70
N PRO A 507 4.95 18.64 -34.05
CA PRO A 507 3.85 18.30 -34.93
C PRO A 507 3.68 16.77 -35.06
N THR A 508 4.44 15.96 -34.31
CA THR A 508 4.41 14.50 -34.41
C THR A 508 3.79 13.82 -33.19
N THR A 509 3.07 12.73 -33.42
CA THR A 509 2.49 11.86 -32.38
C THR A 509 2.52 10.40 -32.83
N ASN A 510 2.42 9.48 -31.90
CA ASN A 510 2.30 8.05 -32.18
C ASN A 510 0.86 7.59 -31.88
N ILE A 511 0.31 6.77 -32.77
CA ILE A 511 -1.05 6.23 -32.66
C ILE A 511 -0.94 4.72 -32.73
N SER A 512 -1.45 4.04 -31.69
CA SER A 512 -1.40 2.59 -31.61
C SER A 512 -2.77 1.94 -31.72
N PHE A 513 -2.81 0.70 -32.20
CA PHE A 513 -4.02 -0.12 -32.22
C PHE A 513 -3.74 -1.62 -32.16
N THR A 514 -4.76 -2.39 -31.77
CA THR A 514 -4.80 -3.87 -31.84
C THR A 514 -6.13 -4.33 -32.43
N ILE A 515 -6.13 -5.52 -33.04
CA ILE A 515 -7.34 -6.16 -33.55
C ILE A 515 -7.52 -7.57 -32.97
N PRO A 516 -8.78 -8.04 -32.80
CA PRO A 516 -9.08 -9.26 -32.06
C PRO A 516 -8.84 -10.55 -32.85
N ARG A 517 -8.80 -10.46 -34.18
CA ARG A 517 -8.50 -11.56 -35.10
C ARG A 517 -7.76 -10.99 -36.31
N SER A 518 -6.97 -11.79 -37.01
CA SER A 518 -6.25 -11.31 -38.20
C SER A 518 -7.26 -10.95 -39.30
N GLY A 519 -7.02 -9.85 -40.01
CA GLY A 519 -7.91 -9.38 -41.05
C GLY A 519 -7.59 -7.96 -41.51
N ASN A 520 -8.36 -7.47 -42.49
CA ASN A 520 -8.16 -6.13 -43.02
C ASN A 520 -8.57 -5.06 -42.00
N ALA A 521 -7.62 -4.19 -41.66
CA ALA A 521 -7.84 -3.03 -40.79
C ALA A 521 -7.37 -1.75 -41.50
N ALA A 522 -8.00 -0.63 -41.16
CA ALA A 522 -7.58 0.70 -41.64
C ALA A 522 -7.53 1.71 -40.48
N LEU A 523 -6.38 2.38 -40.32
CA LEU A 523 -6.22 3.52 -39.41
C LEU A 523 -6.09 4.80 -40.23
N LYS A 524 -7.05 5.70 -40.08
CA LYS A 524 -7.18 6.94 -40.84
C LYS A 524 -7.34 8.15 -39.94
N ILE A 525 -6.94 9.32 -40.43
CA ILE A 525 -7.01 10.59 -39.73
C ILE A 525 -7.95 11.52 -40.47
N TYR A 526 -8.83 12.19 -39.73
CA TYR A 526 -9.84 13.11 -40.24
C TYR A 526 -9.72 14.48 -39.57
N ASP A 527 -10.09 15.54 -40.30
CA ASP A 527 -10.32 16.85 -39.69
C ASP A 527 -11.73 16.97 -39.08
N VAL A 528 -12.03 18.12 -38.46
CA VAL A 528 -13.34 18.38 -37.83
C VAL A 528 -14.52 18.41 -38.81
N LEU A 529 -14.26 18.57 -40.11
CA LEU A 529 -15.29 18.53 -41.16
C LEU A 529 -15.53 17.10 -41.67
N GLY A 530 -14.80 16.11 -41.13
CA GLY A 530 -14.89 14.72 -41.54
C GLY A 530 -14.13 14.42 -42.83
N LYS A 531 -13.26 15.33 -43.29
CA LYS A 531 -12.39 15.08 -44.45
C LYS A 531 -11.21 14.24 -44.00
N GLU A 532 -10.94 13.14 -44.72
CA GLU A 532 -9.74 12.33 -44.51
C GLU A 532 -8.49 13.16 -44.88
N VAL A 533 -7.54 13.27 -43.95
CA VAL A 533 -6.29 14.02 -44.12
C VAL A 533 -5.05 13.13 -44.16
N ALA A 534 -5.12 11.90 -43.64
CA ALA A 534 -4.06 10.90 -43.76
C ALA A 534 -4.60 9.47 -43.56
N THR A 535 -3.96 8.49 -44.20
CA THR A 535 -4.11 7.06 -43.90
C THR A 535 -2.78 6.55 -43.34
N LEU A 536 -2.77 6.03 -42.12
CA LEU A 536 -1.56 5.52 -41.44
C LEU A 536 -1.41 4.01 -41.55
N PHE A 537 -2.53 3.30 -41.66
CA PHE A 537 -2.58 1.85 -41.90
C PHE A 537 -3.73 1.53 -42.83
N ASN A 538 -3.51 0.63 -43.79
CA ASN A 538 -4.58 0.04 -44.59
C ASN A 538 -4.10 -1.28 -45.19
N GLY A 539 -4.51 -2.40 -44.59
CA GLY A 539 -4.11 -3.72 -45.05
C GLY A 539 -4.39 -4.80 -44.03
N GLU A 540 -3.82 -5.99 -44.25
CA GLU A 540 -3.92 -7.10 -43.30
C GLU A 540 -3.14 -6.79 -42.03
N ALA A 541 -3.86 -6.79 -40.91
CA ALA A 541 -3.27 -6.76 -39.59
C ALA A 541 -3.35 -8.14 -38.93
N GLU A 542 -2.37 -8.44 -38.08
CA GLU A 542 -2.28 -9.69 -37.32
C GLU A 542 -3.06 -9.55 -36.01
N ALA A 543 -3.77 -10.61 -35.61
CA ALA A 543 -4.45 -10.68 -34.32
C ALA A 543 -3.48 -10.35 -33.17
N GLY A 544 -3.89 -9.49 -32.24
CA GLY A 544 -3.11 -9.20 -31.02
C GLY A 544 -1.83 -8.39 -31.20
N LYS A 545 -1.39 -8.15 -32.44
CA LYS A 545 -0.22 -7.32 -32.71
C LYS A 545 -0.50 -5.85 -32.42
N LEU A 546 0.31 -5.24 -31.57
CA LEU A 546 0.28 -3.80 -31.33
C LEU A 546 0.96 -3.08 -32.49
N TYR A 547 0.16 -2.43 -33.34
CA TYR A 547 0.65 -1.52 -34.36
C TYR A 547 0.91 -0.17 -33.71
N ASN A 548 2.09 0.42 -33.91
CA ASN A 548 2.44 1.75 -33.39
C ASN A 548 2.92 2.62 -34.55
N LEU A 549 2.10 3.59 -34.96
CA LEU A 549 2.27 4.35 -36.20
C LEU A 549 2.50 5.82 -35.92
N LYS A 550 3.58 6.36 -36.48
CA LYS A 550 3.91 7.77 -36.37
C LYS A 550 3.04 8.60 -37.31
N PHE A 551 2.39 9.61 -36.78
CA PHE A 551 1.71 10.66 -37.53
C PHE A 551 2.52 11.96 -37.47
N ASP A 552 2.92 12.49 -38.62
CA ASP A 552 3.56 13.80 -38.76
C ASP A 552 2.56 14.79 -39.36
N ALA A 553 2.13 15.75 -38.54
CA ALA A 553 1.17 16.77 -38.91
C ALA A 553 1.79 18.14 -39.26
N SER A 554 3.08 18.17 -39.60
CA SER A 554 3.82 19.39 -39.94
C SER A 554 3.15 20.21 -41.05
N ARG A 555 2.38 19.57 -41.94
CA ARG A 555 1.67 20.21 -43.06
C ARG A 555 0.21 20.61 -42.75
N PHE A 556 -0.31 20.32 -41.56
CA PHE A 556 -1.71 20.61 -41.19
C PHE A 556 -1.81 21.79 -40.20
N ALA A 557 -2.94 22.48 -40.14
CA ALA A 557 -3.13 23.63 -39.23
C ALA A 557 -3.38 23.16 -37.79
N SER A 558 -2.97 23.96 -36.79
CA SER A 558 -3.34 23.70 -35.38
C SER A 558 -4.84 23.53 -35.24
N GLY A 559 -5.29 22.55 -34.46
CA GLY A 559 -6.70 22.23 -34.36
C GLY A 559 -6.97 20.80 -33.91
N VAL A 560 -8.25 20.43 -33.95
CA VAL A 560 -8.71 19.09 -33.58
C VAL A 560 -8.71 18.18 -34.80
N TYR A 561 -8.22 16.96 -34.61
CA TYR A 561 -8.25 15.87 -35.58
C TYR A 561 -8.87 14.63 -34.93
N ILE A 562 -9.31 13.67 -35.73
CA ILE A 562 -9.90 12.42 -35.27
C ILE A 562 -9.14 11.27 -35.92
N SER A 563 -8.57 10.37 -35.12
CA SER A 563 -8.13 9.07 -35.64
C SER A 563 -9.30 8.10 -35.63
N ARG A 564 -9.40 7.26 -36.66
CA ARG A 564 -10.42 6.23 -36.83
C ARG A 564 -9.78 4.91 -37.22
N LEU A 565 -10.05 3.87 -36.46
CA LEU A 565 -9.69 2.50 -36.76
C LEU A 565 -10.93 1.75 -37.24
N GLU A 566 -10.84 1.08 -38.39
CA GLU A 566 -11.91 0.28 -38.98
C GLU A 566 -11.44 -1.19 -39.07
N PHE A 567 -12.30 -2.12 -38.64
CA PHE A 567 -12.06 -3.57 -38.68
C PHE A 567 -13.40 -4.34 -38.62
N ASP A 568 -13.65 -5.24 -39.57
CA ASP A 568 -14.85 -6.09 -39.63
C ASP A 568 -16.18 -5.38 -39.34
N ASN A 569 -16.43 -4.26 -40.02
CA ASN A 569 -17.61 -3.39 -39.86
C ASN A 569 -17.73 -2.66 -38.51
N HIS A 570 -16.74 -2.79 -37.63
CA HIS A 570 -16.62 -1.99 -36.42
C HIS A 570 -15.66 -0.81 -36.64
N GLN A 571 -15.93 0.29 -35.95
CA GLN A 571 -15.06 1.47 -35.96
C GLN A 571 -14.82 2.00 -34.54
N LEU A 572 -13.59 2.43 -34.26
CA LEU A 572 -13.22 3.17 -33.06
C LEU A 572 -12.63 4.51 -33.44
N THR A 573 -12.88 5.55 -32.65
CA THR A 573 -12.35 6.88 -32.90
C THR A 573 -11.70 7.51 -31.66
N LYS A 574 -10.63 8.29 -31.84
CA LYS A 574 -10.01 9.10 -30.79
C LYS A 574 -9.78 10.53 -31.26
N LYS A 575 -10.05 11.49 -30.37
CA LYS A 575 -9.80 12.92 -30.60
C LYS A 575 -8.32 13.23 -30.39
N MET A 576 -7.72 13.98 -31.30
CA MET A 576 -6.34 14.43 -31.25
C MET A 576 -6.30 15.96 -31.35
N VAL A 577 -5.33 16.60 -30.71
CA VAL A 577 -5.17 18.07 -30.69
C VAL A 577 -3.76 18.42 -31.16
N LEU A 578 -3.64 19.03 -32.33
CA LEU A 578 -2.39 19.58 -32.85
C LEU A 578 -2.23 21.02 -32.34
N MET A 579 -1.13 21.31 -31.66
CA MET A 579 -0.73 22.67 -31.26
C MET A 579 0.64 22.98 -31.83
N LYS A 580 0.71 23.84 -32.85
CA LYS A 580 1.96 24.36 -33.38
C LYS A 580 2.48 25.55 -32.60
#